data_AF-A0A072NA65-F1
#
_entry.id   AF-A0A072NA65-F1
#
_cell.length_a   1.000
_cell.length_b   1.000
_cell.length_c   1.000
_cell.angle_alpha   90.00
_cell.angle_beta   90.00
_cell.angle_gamma   90.00
#
_symmetry.space_group_name_H-M   'P 1'
#
loop_
_entity.id
_entity.type
_entity.pdbx_description
1 polymer ?
#
loop_
_entity_poly.entity_id
_entity_poly.type
_entity_poly.pdbx_seq_one_letter_code
_entity_poly.pdbx_strand_id
1 'polypeptide(L)'
;MDRDLDQLRRILNLALHSPYDGEKEKAVALLHLRLTKSGLRLRDLDAGFQEQDDENELRRRAGLAHYAEVTFHSHEEAALYASLLRQATGTSDSAAWLEGHRLLVHATLAQRQAADEAFAERQHVLHERLAQAQQQALREYHERRRALFQQAVDEVATAPLP
;
A
#
# COMPACT_ATOMS: atom_id res chain seq x y z
N MET A 1 8.95 -10.94 42.34
CA MET A 1 8.86 -11.72 41.09
C MET A 1 8.63 -10.78 39.90
N ASP A 2 9.26 -9.59 39.84
CA ASP A 2 8.87 -8.54 38.87
C ASP A 2 10.01 -7.88 38.08
N ARG A 3 11.29 -8.23 38.33
CA ARG A 3 12.42 -7.55 37.66
C ARG A 3 12.39 -7.68 36.13
N ASP A 4 11.98 -8.84 35.63
CA ASP A 4 11.91 -9.09 34.19
C ASP A 4 10.78 -8.30 33.55
N LEU A 5 9.63 -8.19 34.24
CA LEU A 5 8.48 -7.44 33.75
C LEU A 5 8.74 -5.93 33.77
N ASP A 6 9.41 -5.43 34.81
CA ASP A 6 9.90 -4.05 34.87
C ASP A 6 10.91 -3.75 33.77
N GLN A 7 11.81 -4.69 33.45
CA GLN A 7 12.75 -4.53 32.35
C GLN A 7 12.02 -4.43 31.00
N LEU A 8 11.00 -5.27 30.77
CA LEU A 8 10.19 -5.23 29.55
C LEU A 8 9.42 -3.92 29.43
N ARG A 9 8.84 -3.41 30.52
CA ARG A 9 8.18 -2.10 30.56
C ARG A 9 9.13 -0.96 30.22
N ARG A 10 10.39 -1.01 30.66
CA ARG A 10 11.42 -0.02 30.29
C ARG A 10 11.74 -0.08 28.80
N ILE A 11 11.85 -1.28 28.22
CA ILE A 11 12.08 -1.44 26.77
C ILE A 11 10.88 -0.91 25.98
N LEU A 12 9.65 -1.19 26.43
CA LEU A 12 8.44 -0.63 25.83
C LEU A 12 8.44 0.90 25.87
N ASN A 13 8.80 1.50 27.01
CA ASN A 13 8.88 2.94 27.14
C ASN A 13 9.93 3.54 26.19
N LEU A 14 11.07 2.87 26.00
CA LEU A 14 12.08 3.26 25.02
C LEU A 14 11.57 3.16 23.58
N ALA A 15 10.84 2.10 23.24
CA ALA A 15 10.26 1.91 21.92
C ALA A 15 9.26 3.03 21.57
N LEU A 16 8.45 3.47 22.53
CA LEU A 16 7.42 4.48 22.31
C LEU A 16 7.95 5.91 22.33
N HIS A 17 8.92 6.21 23.19
CA HIS A 17 9.28 7.59 23.52
C HIS A 17 10.73 7.99 23.22
N SER A 18 11.59 7.08 22.74
CA SER A 18 12.94 7.48 22.32
C SER A 18 12.85 8.56 21.24
N PRO A 19 13.71 9.60 21.26
CA PRO A 19 13.77 10.58 20.18
C PRO A 19 14.48 10.05 18.92
N TYR A 20 15.08 8.85 18.97
CA TYR A 20 15.88 8.30 17.89
C TYR A 20 15.22 7.05 17.27
N ASP A 21 14.87 7.12 15.99
CA ASP A 21 14.19 6.01 15.30
C ASP A 21 14.99 4.70 15.32
N GLY A 22 16.32 4.78 15.20
CA GLY A 22 17.19 3.61 15.29
C GLY A 22 17.18 2.94 16.67
N GLU A 23 16.90 3.67 17.75
CA GLU A 23 16.70 3.08 19.08
C GLU A 23 15.31 2.49 19.22
N LYS A 24 14.28 3.16 18.68
CA LYS A 24 12.93 2.61 18.65
C LYS A 24 12.89 1.27 17.92
N GLU A 25 13.47 1.18 16.72
CA GLU A 25 13.56 -0.06 15.93
C GLU A 25 14.19 -1.20 16.73
N LYS A 26 15.34 -0.93 17.40
CA LYS A 26 16.02 -1.91 18.24
C LYS A 26 15.17 -2.32 19.44
N ALA A 27 14.51 -1.36 20.08
CA ALA A 27 13.65 -1.61 21.23
C ALA A 27 12.43 -2.43 20.86
N VAL A 28 11.78 -2.13 19.72
CA VAL A 28 10.67 -2.93 19.17
C VAL A 28 11.11 -4.35 18.89
N ALA A 29 12.22 -4.54 18.14
CA ALA A 29 12.73 -5.87 17.81
C ALA A 29 13.10 -6.69 19.07
N LEU A 30 13.77 -6.05 20.04
CA LEU A 30 14.12 -6.69 21.30
C LEU A 30 12.88 -7.06 22.12
N LEU A 31 11.88 -6.16 22.17
CA LEU A 31 10.65 -6.38 22.92
C LEU A 31 9.84 -7.52 22.31
N HIS A 32 9.65 -7.51 20.98
CA HIS A 32 8.94 -8.58 20.27
C HIS A 32 9.59 -9.94 20.52
N LEU A 33 10.92 -10.05 20.39
CA LEU A 33 11.64 -11.29 20.65
C LEU A 33 11.43 -11.80 22.09
N ARG A 34 11.45 -10.90 23.07
CA ARG A 34 11.29 -11.26 24.49
C ARG A 34 9.86 -11.66 24.82
N LEU A 35 8.87 -10.94 24.31
CA LEU A 35 7.45 -11.26 24.48
C LEU A 35 7.14 -12.65 23.92
N THR A 36 7.59 -12.93 22.70
CA THR A 36 7.41 -14.24 22.04
C THR A 36 8.02 -15.38 22.85
N LYS A 37 9.22 -15.19 23.42
CA LYS A 37 9.89 -16.20 24.26
C LYS A 37 9.18 -16.44 25.60
N SER A 38 8.63 -15.38 26.19
CA SER A 38 7.98 -15.44 27.50
C SER A 38 6.49 -15.79 27.43
N GLY A 39 5.90 -15.85 26.23
CA GLY A 39 4.45 -16.04 26.05
C GLY A 39 3.61 -14.86 26.54
N LEU A 40 4.23 -13.68 26.70
CA LEU A 40 3.58 -12.45 27.13
C LEU A 40 3.08 -11.65 25.93
N ARG A 41 2.11 -10.79 26.17
CA ARG A 41 1.51 -9.88 25.18
C ARG A 41 1.79 -8.43 25.54
N LEU A 42 1.64 -7.52 24.58
CA LEU A 42 1.83 -6.08 24.80
C LEU A 42 0.90 -5.53 25.88
N ARG A 43 -0.35 -6.02 25.94
CA ARG A 43 -1.32 -5.64 26.98
C ARG A 43 -0.86 -5.95 28.41
N ASP A 44 0.00 -6.95 28.58
CA ASP A 44 0.49 -7.37 29.90
C ASP A 44 1.52 -6.36 30.43
N LEU A 45 2.13 -5.59 29.52
CA LEU A 45 3.09 -4.54 29.84
C LEU A 45 2.41 -3.18 30.01
N ASP A 46 1.42 -2.88 29.17
CA ASP A 46 0.67 -1.62 29.16
C ASP A 46 -0.80 -1.86 28.72
N ALA A 47 -1.73 -1.49 29.60
CA ALA A 47 -3.18 -1.66 29.38
C ALA A 47 -3.74 -0.82 28.22
N GLY A 48 -2.96 0.12 27.68
CA GLY A 48 -3.31 0.84 26.47
C GLY A 48 -3.32 -0.03 25.21
N PHE A 49 -2.69 -1.22 25.23
CA PHE A 49 -2.74 -2.18 24.13
C PHE A 49 -3.92 -3.15 24.29
N GLN A 50 -4.54 -3.50 23.16
CA GLN A 50 -5.57 -4.53 23.08
C GLN A 50 -4.94 -5.93 23.04
N GLU A 51 -5.78 -6.95 23.25
CA GLU A 51 -5.36 -8.34 23.27
C GLU A 51 -4.77 -8.85 21.96
N GLN A 52 -5.21 -8.27 20.85
CA GLN A 52 -4.81 -8.58 19.48
C GLN A 52 -3.67 -7.71 18.96
N ASP A 53 -3.23 -6.71 19.73
CA ASP A 53 -2.17 -5.81 19.31
C ASP A 53 -0.83 -6.55 19.26
N ASP A 54 -0.15 -6.43 18.13
CA ASP A 54 1.10 -7.12 17.81
C ASP A 54 2.25 -6.12 17.59
N GLU A 55 3.37 -6.62 17.03
CA GLU A 55 4.51 -5.77 16.68
C GLU A 55 4.10 -4.61 15.76
N ASN A 56 3.18 -4.84 14.83
CA ASN A 56 2.77 -3.83 13.86
C ASN A 56 2.06 -2.64 14.54
N GLU A 57 1.21 -2.91 15.52
CA GLU A 57 0.57 -1.87 16.33
C GLU A 57 1.59 -1.12 17.20
N LEU A 58 2.56 -1.82 17.79
CA LEU A 58 3.66 -1.18 18.51
C LEU A 58 4.46 -0.24 17.60
N ARG A 59 4.82 -0.67 16.39
CA ARG A 59 5.50 0.16 15.38
C ARG A 59 4.68 1.40 15.04
N ARG A 60 3.36 1.24 14.83
CA ARG A 60 2.44 2.35 14.56
C ARG A 60 2.45 3.39 15.68
N ARG A 61 2.35 2.95 16.95
CA ARG A 61 2.37 3.88 18.10
C ARG A 61 3.73 4.52 18.33
N ALA A 62 4.81 3.81 18.01
CA ALA A 62 6.18 4.34 18.04
C ALA A 62 6.45 5.36 16.92
N GLY A 63 5.54 5.52 15.94
CA GLY A 63 5.73 6.37 14.77
C GLY A 63 6.67 5.78 13.72
N LEU A 64 6.92 4.47 13.78
CA LEU A 64 7.76 3.75 12.84
C LEU A 64 6.97 3.29 11.61
N ALA A 65 7.72 2.82 10.60
CA ALA A 65 7.12 2.17 9.45
C ALA A 65 6.38 0.90 9.90
N HIS A 66 5.13 0.78 9.44
CA HIS A 66 4.23 -0.31 9.79
C HIS A 66 3.43 -0.71 8.56
N TYR A 67 2.94 -1.94 8.57
CA TYR A 67 2.11 -2.48 7.53
C TYR A 67 0.66 -2.01 7.68
N ALA A 68 0.03 -1.64 6.58
CA ALA A 68 -1.40 -1.36 6.50
C ALA A 68 -1.96 -1.83 5.17
N GLU A 69 -3.20 -2.33 5.17
CA GLU A 69 -3.90 -2.64 3.94
C GLU A 69 -4.72 -1.43 3.48
N VAL A 70 -4.66 -1.16 2.18
CA VAL A 70 -5.46 -0.12 1.51
C VAL A 70 -6.13 -0.71 0.27
N THR A 71 -7.36 -0.28 0.02
CA THR A 71 -8.20 -0.78 -1.07
C THR A 71 -8.69 0.40 -1.89
N PHE A 72 -8.56 0.33 -3.22
CA PHE A 72 -8.94 1.40 -4.16
C PHE A 72 -10.16 1.02 -4.99
N HIS A 73 -10.64 1.88 -5.89
CA HIS A 73 -11.74 1.51 -6.79
C HIS A 73 -11.26 0.81 -8.05
N SER A 74 -10.02 1.05 -8.47
CA SER A 74 -9.44 0.44 -9.65
C SER A 74 -7.97 0.09 -9.47
N HIS A 75 -7.46 -0.72 -10.40
CA HIS A 75 -6.05 -1.09 -10.43
C HIS A 75 -5.16 0.14 -10.71
N GLU A 76 -5.63 1.07 -11.55
CA GLU A 76 -4.92 2.29 -11.91
C GLU A 76 -4.80 3.24 -10.71
N GLU A 77 -5.84 3.34 -9.88
CA GLU A 77 -5.78 4.10 -8.63
C GLU A 77 -4.75 3.49 -7.66
N ALA A 78 -4.77 2.17 -7.50
CA ALA A 78 -3.78 1.47 -6.68
C ALA A 78 -2.34 1.69 -7.23
N ALA A 79 -2.16 1.64 -8.55
CA ALA A 79 -0.86 1.88 -9.19
C ALA A 79 -0.37 3.32 -9.01
N LEU A 80 -1.28 4.30 -9.11
CA LEU A 80 -0.98 5.70 -8.81
C LEU A 80 -0.54 5.83 -7.35
N TYR A 81 -1.33 5.30 -6.42
CA TYR A 81 -1.04 5.38 -4.99
C TYR A 81 0.31 4.75 -4.63
N ALA A 82 0.60 3.54 -5.14
CA ALA A 82 1.88 2.88 -4.92
C ALA A 82 3.07 3.74 -5.42
N SER A 83 2.89 4.46 -6.52
CA SER A 83 3.91 5.36 -7.07
C SER A 83 4.11 6.61 -6.19
N LEU A 84 3.03 7.18 -5.65
CA LEU A 84 3.08 8.31 -4.72
C LEU A 84 3.72 7.91 -3.39
N LEU A 85 3.37 6.73 -2.88
CA LEU A 85 3.95 6.20 -1.66
C LEU A 85 5.46 5.97 -1.82
N ARG A 86 5.90 5.41 -2.96
CA ARG A 86 7.32 5.29 -3.29
C ARG A 86 8.05 6.64 -3.30
N GLN A 87 7.40 7.70 -3.77
CA GLN A 87 7.96 9.06 -3.71
C GLN A 87 8.07 9.56 -2.27
N ALA A 88 7.05 9.31 -1.44
CA ALA A 88 7.04 9.71 -0.03
C ALA A 88 8.04 8.94 0.84
N THR A 89 8.25 7.65 0.57
CA THR A 89 9.19 6.81 1.34
C THR A 89 10.62 6.86 0.80
N GLY A 90 10.80 7.17 -0.49
CA GLY A 90 12.09 7.05 -1.18
C GLY A 90 12.52 5.60 -1.43
N THR A 91 11.61 4.62 -1.28
CA THR A 91 11.92 3.18 -1.39
C THR A 91 10.95 2.46 -2.32
N SER A 92 11.47 1.53 -3.13
CA SER A 92 10.67 0.73 -4.06
C SER A 92 9.72 -0.25 -3.36
N ASP A 93 10.09 -0.67 -2.15
CA ASP A 93 9.45 -1.77 -1.42
C ASP A 93 8.36 -1.28 -0.44
N SER A 94 7.87 -0.06 -0.64
CA SER A 94 6.85 0.58 0.18
C SER A 94 5.44 0.06 -0.05
N ALA A 95 5.19 -0.65 -1.15
CA ALA A 95 3.89 -1.24 -1.47
C ALA A 95 4.05 -2.62 -2.13
N ALA A 96 3.29 -3.59 -1.65
CA ALA A 96 3.14 -4.91 -2.24
C ALA A 96 1.70 -5.11 -2.71
N TRP A 97 1.53 -5.73 -3.88
CA TRP A 97 0.22 -6.08 -4.42
C TRP A 97 -0.32 -7.30 -3.69
N LEU A 98 -1.55 -7.21 -3.21
CA LEU A 98 -2.30 -8.36 -2.72
C LEU A 98 -3.13 -8.92 -3.88
N GLU A 99 -4.42 -8.59 -3.94
CA GLU A 99 -5.34 -9.01 -4.99
C GLU A 99 -6.10 -7.81 -5.59
N GLY A 100 -6.26 -7.82 -6.92
CA GLY A 100 -7.01 -6.79 -7.65
C GLY A 100 -6.45 -5.38 -7.47
N HIS A 101 -7.14 -4.57 -6.68
CA HIS A 101 -6.81 -3.18 -6.36
C HIS A 101 -6.50 -2.97 -4.87
N ARG A 102 -6.07 -4.03 -4.17
CA ARG A 102 -5.63 -4.01 -2.78
C ARG A 102 -4.11 -3.98 -2.69
N LEU A 103 -3.58 -3.11 -1.83
CA LEU A 103 -2.16 -3.01 -1.53
C LEU A 103 -1.90 -3.25 -0.05
N LEU A 104 -0.81 -3.95 0.24
CA LEU A 104 -0.17 -3.93 1.54
C LEU A 104 0.94 -2.88 1.50
N VAL A 105 0.79 -1.82 2.27
CA VAL A 105 1.75 -0.69 2.30
C VAL A 105 2.62 -0.76 3.54
N HIS A 106 3.88 -0.37 3.42
CA HIS A 106 4.85 -0.30 4.52
C HIS A 106 5.45 1.11 4.58
N ALA A 107 4.94 1.93 5.51
CA ALA A 107 5.32 3.33 5.63
C ALA A 107 5.03 3.86 7.05
N THR A 108 5.62 5.01 7.40
CA THR A 108 5.21 5.75 8.60
C THR A 108 3.85 6.43 8.37
N LEU A 109 3.19 6.85 9.46
CA LEU A 109 1.91 7.56 9.35
C LEU A 109 2.04 8.85 8.53
N ALA A 110 3.11 9.62 8.74
CA ALA A 110 3.36 10.87 8.02
C ALA A 110 3.59 10.64 6.52
N GLN A 111 4.33 9.59 6.16
CA GLN A 111 4.55 9.23 4.75
C GLN A 111 3.24 8.79 4.07
N ARG A 112 2.40 8.04 4.78
CA ARG A 112 1.10 7.63 4.25
C ARG A 112 0.18 8.83 4.07
N GLN A 113 0.12 9.74 5.05
CA GLN A 113 -0.64 10.99 4.95
C GLN A 113 -0.21 11.84 3.74
N ALA A 114 1.10 12.00 3.53
CA ALA A 114 1.60 12.71 2.35
C ALA A 114 1.20 12.02 1.02
N ALA A 115 1.19 10.70 0.99
CA ALA A 115 0.72 9.94 -0.18
C ALA A 115 -0.81 10.07 -0.38
N ASP A 116 -1.59 10.04 0.70
CA ASP A 116 -3.04 10.23 0.70
C ASP A 116 -3.43 11.61 0.16
N GLU A 117 -2.75 12.67 0.62
CA GLU A 117 -2.92 14.04 0.15
C GLU A 117 -2.60 14.16 -1.35
N ALA A 118 -1.43 13.68 -1.77
CA ALA A 118 -1.03 13.71 -3.17
C ALA A 118 -1.96 12.86 -4.07
N PHE A 119 -2.54 11.80 -3.53
CA PHE A 119 -3.49 10.96 -4.25
C PHE A 119 -4.82 11.70 -4.47
N ALA A 120 -5.37 12.32 -3.42
CA ALA A 120 -6.59 13.13 -3.53
C ALA A 120 -6.45 14.25 -4.56
N GLU A 121 -5.27 14.89 -4.64
CA GLU A 121 -4.99 15.93 -5.63
C GLU A 121 -4.89 15.39 -7.06
N ARG A 122 -4.46 14.14 -7.27
CA ARG A 122 -4.12 13.60 -8.61
C ARG A 122 -5.15 12.63 -9.17
N GLN A 123 -6.07 12.14 -8.34
CA GLN A 123 -7.08 11.14 -8.74
C GLN A 123 -7.94 11.63 -9.91
N HIS A 124 -8.39 12.88 -9.88
CA HIS A 124 -9.21 13.44 -10.97
C HIS A 124 -8.45 13.47 -12.30
N VAL A 125 -7.16 13.86 -12.29
CA VAL A 125 -6.31 13.89 -13.47
C VAL A 125 -6.14 12.48 -14.04
N LEU A 126 -5.98 11.46 -13.19
CA LEU A 126 -5.91 10.07 -13.62
C LEU A 126 -7.21 9.66 -14.34
N HIS A 127 -8.37 9.94 -13.77
CA HIS A 127 -9.65 9.60 -14.39
C HIS A 127 -9.85 10.27 -15.74
N GLU A 128 -9.50 11.55 -15.88
CA GLU A 128 -9.55 12.26 -17.16
C GLU A 128 -8.64 11.61 -18.20
N ARG A 129 -7.41 11.25 -17.82
CA ARG A 129 -6.45 10.58 -18.72
C ARG A 129 -6.93 9.20 -19.15
N LEU A 130 -7.51 8.42 -18.23
CA LEU A 130 -8.07 7.11 -18.55
C LEU A 130 -9.28 7.22 -19.49
N ALA A 131 -10.17 8.18 -19.26
CA ALA A 131 -11.30 8.44 -20.15
C ALA A 131 -10.84 8.83 -21.56
N GLN A 132 -9.82 9.68 -21.68
CA GLN A 132 -9.23 10.06 -22.96
C GLN A 132 -8.60 8.86 -23.67
N ALA A 133 -7.82 8.05 -22.95
CA ALA A 133 -7.20 6.84 -23.50
C ALA A 133 -8.24 5.83 -23.99
N GLN A 134 -9.33 5.64 -23.25
CA GLN A 134 -10.43 4.77 -23.64
C GLN A 134 -11.14 5.27 -24.90
N GLN A 135 -11.42 6.57 -25.00
CA GLN A 135 -12.03 7.15 -26.19
C GLN A 135 -11.13 7.00 -27.42
N GLN A 136 -9.83 7.20 -27.27
CA GLN A 136 -8.87 7.00 -28.34
C GLN A 136 -8.86 5.53 -28.80
N ALA A 137 -8.75 4.58 -27.87
CA ALA A 137 -8.76 3.16 -28.19
C ALA A 137 -10.04 2.71 -28.93
N LEU A 138 -11.20 3.25 -28.54
CA LEU A 138 -12.47 2.97 -29.22
C LEU A 138 -12.48 3.52 -30.65
N ARG A 139 -11.96 4.73 -30.88
CA ARG A 139 -11.86 5.31 -32.23
C ARG A 139 -10.98 4.45 -33.13
N GLU A 140 -9.79 4.09 -32.65
CA GLU A 140 -8.86 3.24 -33.40
C GLU A 140 -9.47 1.88 -33.73
N TYR A 141 -10.20 1.28 -32.78
CA TYR A 141 -10.94 0.04 -33.02
C TYR A 141 -11.99 0.19 -34.12
N HIS A 142 -12.82 1.25 -34.07
CA HIS A 142 -13.85 1.50 -35.08
C HIS A 142 -13.27 1.75 -36.48
N GLU A 143 -12.16 2.48 -36.56
CA GLU A 143 -11.45 2.73 -37.82
C GLU A 143 -10.91 1.42 -38.42
N ARG A 144 -10.21 0.60 -37.62
CA ARG A 144 -9.71 -0.72 -38.06
C ARG A 144 -10.84 -1.63 -38.50
N ARG A 145 -11.94 -1.68 -37.73
CA ARG A 145 -13.11 -2.49 -38.07
C ARG A 145 -13.74 -2.06 -39.39
N ARG A 146 -13.83 -0.75 -39.67
CA ARG A 146 -14.36 -0.23 -40.93
C ARG A 146 -13.47 -0.62 -42.11
N ALA A 147 -12.14 -0.53 -41.96
CA ALA A 147 -11.19 -0.92 -42.99
C ALA A 147 -11.28 -2.42 -43.31
N LEU A 148 -11.29 -3.28 -42.29
CA LEU A 148 -11.45 -4.73 -42.46
C LEU A 148 -12.79 -5.10 -43.10
N PHE A 149 -13.87 -4.41 -42.71
CA PHE A 149 -15.18 -4.62 -43.32
C PHE A 149 -15.17 -4.24 -44.81
N GLN A 150 -14.58 -3.10 -45.17
CA GLN A 150 -14.47 -2.71 -46.58
C GLN A 150 -13.65 -3.71 -47.38
N GLN A 151 -12.51 -4.18 -46.85
CA GLN A 151 -11.71 -5.23 -47.48
C GLN A 151 -12.51 -6.50 -47.74
N ALA A 152 -13.26 -6.97 -46.73
CA ALA A 152 -14.11 -8.16 -46.88
C ALA A 152 -15.22 -7.95 -47.94
N VAL A 153 -15.83 -6.76 -47.99
CA VAL A 153 -16.81 -6.43 -49.03
C VAL A 153 -16.18 -6.47 -50.42
N ASP A 154 -15.00 -5.87 -50.58
CA ASP A 154 -14.29 -5.81 -51.86
C ASP A 154 -13.86 -7.22 -52.33
N GLU A 155 -13.38 -8.06 -51.40
CA GLU A 155 -13.04 -9.47 -51.66
C GLU A 155 -14.27 -10.27 -52.14
N VAL A 156 -15.42 -10.10 -51.49
CA VAL A 156 -16.66 -10.79 -51.90
C VAL A 156 -17.18 -10.25 -53.24
N ALA A 157 -17.12 -8.94 -53.47
CA ALA A 157 -17.61 -8.32 -54.69
C ALA A 157 -16.76 -8.65 -55.93
N THR A 158 -15.48 -8.97 -55.74
CA THR A 158 -14.54 -9.32 -56.82
C THR A 158 -14.37 -10.83 -57.01
N ALA A 159 -14.98 -11.66 -56.16
CA ALA A 159 -15.00 -13.09 -56.33
C ALA A 159 -15.77 -13.49 -57.60
N PRO A 160 -15.23 -14.40 -58.44
CA PRO A 160 -15.92 -14.86 -59.64
C PRO A 160 -17.23 -15.56 -59.26
N LEU A 161 -18.31 -15.20 -59.94
CA LEU A 161 -19.61 -15.84 -59.77
C LEU A 161 -19.53 -17.31 -60.25
N PRO A 162 -20.20 -18.24 -59.55
CA PRO A 162 -20.25 -19.64 -59.94
C PRO A 162 -20.92 -19.87 -61.30
#